data_AF-M6QP06-F1
#
_entry.id   AF-M6QP06-F1
#
_cell.length_a   1.000
_cell.length_b   1.000
_cell.length_c   1.000
_cell.angle_alpha   90.00
_cell.angle_beta   90.00
_cell.angle_gamma   90.00
#
_symmetry.space_group_name_H-M   'P 1'
#
loop_
_entity.id
_entity.type
_entity.pdbx_description
1 polymer ?
#
loop_
_entity_poly.entity_id
_entity_poly.type
_entity_poly.pdbx_seq_one_letter_code
_entity_poly.pdbx_strand_id
1 'polypeptide(L)'
;MRKFLLCFLFIILFFNCRSIGVQNIPEPSRILGCSRFKGPEWFRCLETLHERWERIESAAATITVLSESREGEYIRTKKRICWSENFCHMYDQVTYKPSYWQTLKEVFEIAVPSFAIGLLIGLSL
;
A
#
# COMPACT_ATOMS: atom_id res chain seq x y z
N MET A 1 8.73 -38.76 -50.12
CA MET A 1 9.80 -37.81 -49.76
C MET A 1 9.31 -36.38 -49.51
N ARG A 2 8.44 -35.81 -50.35
CA ARG A 2 7.91 -34.43 -50.19
C ARG A 2 7.12 -34.15 -48.89
N LYS A 3 6.37 -35.13 -48.36
CA LYS A 3 5.66 -35.01 -47.07
C LYS A 3 6.59 -35.03 -45.84
N PHE A 4 7.68 -35.78 -45.91
CA PHE A 4 8.67 -35.88 -44.83
C PHE A 4 9.49 -34.58 -44.69
N LEU A 5 9.81 -33.96 -45.83
CA LEU A 5 10.54 -32.69 -45.91
C LEU A 5 9.70 -31.52 -45.36
N LEU A 6 8.39 -31.52 -45.60
CA LEU A 6 7.45 -30.55 -45.03
C LEU A 6 7.28 -30.72 -43.51
N CYS A 7 7.19 -31.95 -43.00
CA CYS A 7 7.18 -32.18 -41.55
C CYS A 7 8.48 -31.71 -40.89
N PHE A 8 9.63 -31.95 -41.51
CA PHE A 8 10.92 -31.52 -40.99
C PHE A 8 11.04 -29.98 -40.95
N LEU A 9 10.58 -29.28 -41.99
CA LEU A 9 10.52 -27.83 -42.01
C LEU A 9 9.56 -27.27 -40.94
N PHE A 10 8.40 -27.89 -40.73
CA PHE A 10 7.47 -27.49 -39.69
C PHE A 10 8.05 -27.69 -38.28
N ILE A 11 8.76 -28.79 -38.04
CA ILE A 11 9.43 -29.05 -36.74
C ILE A 11 10.51 -27.99 -36.48
N ILE A 12 11.29 -27.61 -37.49
CA ILE A 12 12.30 -26.55 -37.37
C ILE A 12 11.64 -25.19 -37.09
N LEU A 13 10.55 -24.86 -37.79
CA LEU A 13 9.78 -23.62 -37.55
C LEU A 13 9.19 -23.55 -36.13
N PHE A 14 8.64 -24.66 -35.62
CA PHE A 14 8.11 -24.72 -34.25
C PHE A 14 9.20 -24.67 -33.16
N PHE A 15 10.38 -25.25 -33.41
CA PHE A 15 11.52 -25.17 -32.47
C PHE A 15 12.12 -23.76 -32.40
N ASN A 16 12.16 -23.01 -33.50
CA ASN A 16 12.71 -21.65 -33.51
C ASN A 16 11.78 -20.63 -32.81
N CYS A 17 10.47 -20.84 -32.81
CA CYS A 17 9.54 -19.96 -32.09
C CYS A 17 9.63 -20.09 -30.55
N ARG A 18 10.24 -21.15 -30.01
CA ARG A 18 10.41 -21.32 -28.56
C ARG A 18 11.52 -20.43 -27.98
N SER A 19 12.26 -19.73 -28.83
CA SER A 19 13.37 -18.83 -28.45
C SER A 19 13.00 -17.34 -28.52
N ILE A 20 11.70 -17.00 -28.58
CA ILE A 20 11.24 -15.63 -28.36
C ILE A 20 11.46 -15.27 -26.88
N GLY A 21 12.66 -14.74 -26.61
CA GLY A 21 12.91 -13.69 -25.63
C GLY A 21 12.56 -14.00 -24.18
N VAL A 22 13.05 -15.10 -23.60
CA VAL A 22 13.35 -15.06 -22.17
C VAL A 22 14.63 -14.22 -22.02
N GLN A 23 14.49 -12.90 -22.15
CA GLN A 23 15.53 -12.00 -21.66
C GLN A 23 15.66 -12.28 -20.16
N ASN A 24 16.86 -12.64 -19.73
CA ASN A 24 17.26 -12.61 -18.32
C ASN A 24 17.26 -11.15 -17.87
N ILE A 25 16.07 -10.57 -17.74
CA ILE A 25 15.90 -9.25 -17.16
C ILE A 25 16.15 -9.46 -15.67
N PRO A 26 17.09 -8.71 -15.06
CA PRO A 26 17.33 -8.82 -13.63
C PRO A 26 16.00 -8.61 -12.92
N GLU A 27 15.64 -9.57 -12.08
CA GLU A 27 14.37 -9.60 -11.38
C GLU A 27 14.20 -8.25 -10.66
N PRO A 28 13.10 -7.52 -10.92
CA PRO A 28 12.92 -6.22 -10.31
C PRO A 28 12.77 -6.40 -8.81
N SER A 29 13.83 -6.10 -8.08
CA SER A 29 13.81 -6.10 -6.63
C SER A 29 13.35 -4.74 -6.13
N ARG A 30 12.75 -4.72 -4.93
CA ARG A 30 12.36 -3.51 -4.21
C ARG A 30 13.44 -2.42 -4.17
N ILE A 31 14.72 -2.80 -4.26
CA ILE A 31 15.90 -1.92 -4.19
C ILE A 31 16.24 -1.30 -5.56
N LEU A 32 16.12 -2.05 -6.67
CA LEU A 32 16.48 -1.54 -8.00
C LEU A 32 15.38 -0.70 -8.64
N GLY A 33 14.10 -1.01 -8.35
CA GLY A 33 12.93 -0.36 -8.95
C GLY A 33 12.82 -0.57 -10.48
N CYS A 34 11.76 -0.01 -11.09
CA CYS A 34 11.55 -0.11 -12.54
C CYS A 34 12.17 1.03 -13.35
N SER A 35 12.76 2.05 -12.71
CA SER A 35 13.26 3.27 -13.37
C SER A 35 14.42 3.04 -14.35
N ARG A 36 15.10 1.89 -14.27
CA ARG A 36 16.22 1.52 -15.15
C ARG A 36 15.76 0.92 -16.48
N PHE A 37 14.50 0.49 -16.58
CA PHE A 37 13.93 -0.10 -17.80
C PHE A 37 13.27 0.99 -18.65
N LYS A 38 13.33 0.83 -19.97
CA LYS A 38 12.73 1.77 -20.94
C LYS A 38 11.78 1.02 -21.87
N GLY A 39 10.73 1.72 -22.32
CA GLY A 39 9.79 1.16 -23.28
C GLY A 39 8.97 -0.02 -22.73
N PRO A 40 8.69 -1.07 -23.52
CA PRO A 40 7.85 -2.20 -23.12
C PRO A 40 8.33 -2.91 -21.84
N GLU A 41 9.64 -2.95 -21.62
CA GLU A 41 10.22 -3.61 -20.45
C GLU A 41 9.93 -2.86 -19.13
N TRP A 42 9.66 -1.55 -19.21
CA TRP A 42 9.20 -0.78 -18.05
C TRP A 42 7.80 -1.21 -17.62
N PHE A 43 6.89 -1.39 -18.57
CA PHE A 43 5.52 -1.85 -18.29
C PHE A 43 5.51 -3.27 -17.76
N ARG A 44 6.32 -4.17 -18.35
CA ARG A 44 6.45 -5.55 -17.88
C ARG A 44 7.01 -5.64 -16.45
N CYS A 45 7.97 -4.77 -16.12
CA CYS A 45 8.51 -4.65 -14.76
C CYS A 45 7.41 -4.27 -13.74
N LEU A 46 6.58 -3.28 -14.09
CA LEU A 46 5.47 -2.87 -13.22
C LEU A 46 4.41 -3.96 -13.06
N GLU A 47 4.08 -4.66 -14.14
CA GLU A 47 3.13 -5.79 -14.13
C GLU A 47 3.61 -6.91 -13.19
N THR A 48 4.90 -7.25 -13.27
CA THR A 48 5.51 -8.28 -12.39
C THR A 48 5.52 -7.84 -10.91
N LEU A 49 5.82 -6.56 -10.63
CA LEU A 49 5.74 -6.02 -9.25
C LEU A 49 4.30 -6.02 -8.73
N HIS A 50 3.33 -5.72 -9.60
CA HIS A 50 1.92 -5.72 -9.28
C HIS A 50 1.40 -7.14 -8.95
N GLU A 51 1.75 -8.14 -9.76
CA GLU A 51 1.37 -9.54 -9.53
C GLU A 51 1.87 -10.09 -8.20
N ARG A 52 3.05 -9.65 -7.73
CA ARG A 52 3.65 -10.11 -6.48
C ARG A 52 3.10 -9.44 -5.23
N TRP A 53 2.19 -8.46 -5.39
CA TRP A 53 1.74 -7.61 -4.28
C TRP A 53 2.89 -7.01 -3.46
N GLU A 54 4.09 -6.93 -4.05
CA GLU A 54 5.19 -6.18 -3.49
C GLU A 54 4.79 -4.72 -3.64
N ARG A 55 4.16 -4.22 -2.57
CA ARG A 55 3.75 -2.84 -2.37
C ARG A 55 4.83 -1.98 -3.01
N ILE A 56 4.48 -1.24 -4.06
CA ILE A 56 5.37 -0.33 -4.79
C ILE A 56 5.70 0.84 -3.84
N GLU A 57 6.44 0.54 -2.78
CA GLU A 57 6.94 1.46 -1.76
C GLU A 57 8.31 2.01 -2.18
N SER A 58 8.81 1.60 -3.34
CA SER A 58 10.17 1.89 -3.82
C SER A 58 10.36 3.31 -4.36
N ALA A 59 9.32 4.13 -4.46
CA ALA A 59 9.52 5.57 -4.56
C ALA A 59 9.42 6.16 -3.16
N ALA A 60 10.56 6.69 -2.66
CA ALA A 60 10.63 7.47 -1.43
C ALA A 60 9.60 8.61 -1.53
N ALA A 61 8.43 8.38 -0.98
CA ALA A 61 7.33 9.31 -1.12
C ALA A 61 7.53 10.45 -0.14
N THR A 62 7.57 11.68 -0.66
CA THR A 62 7.62 12.85 0.20
C THR A 62 6.23 13.08 0.77
N ILE A 63 6.11 12.95 2.09
CA ILE A 63 4.88 13.21 2.82
C ILE A 63 4.92 14.65 3.33
N THR A 64 4.01 15.47 2.83
CA THR A 64 3.84 16.85 3.29
C THR A 64 2.50 16.98 4.02
N VAL A 65 2.54 17.54 5.23
CA VAL A 65 1.31 17.89 5.96
C VAL A 65 0.88 19.25 5.47
N LEU A 66 -0.29 19.31 4.83
CA LEU A 66 -0.82 20.55 4.25
C LEU A 66 -1.64 21.35 5.26
N SER A 67 -2.41 20.64 6.08
CA SER A 67 -3.21 21.26 7.13
C SER A 67 -3.47 20.25 8.23
N GLU A 68 -3.51 20.76 9.46
CA GLU A 68 -3.94 20.02 10.63
C GLU A 68 -5.02 20.86 11.33
N SER A 69 -6.22 20.30 11.46
CA SER A 69 -7.30 20.92 12.22
C SER A 69 -7.75 20.00 13.34
N ARG A 70 -8.08 20.61 14.48
CA ARG A 70 -8.63 19.90 15.63
C ARG A 70 -10.14 20.06 15.64
N GLU A 71 -10.85 18.95 15.60
CA GLU A 71 -12.31 18.86 15.71
C GLU A 71 -12.65 18.04 16.96
N GLY A 72 -12.65 18.70 18.12
CA GLY A 72 -12.90 18.06 19.41
C GLY A 72 -11.81 17.03 19.77
N GLU A 73 -12.20 15.76 19.80
CA GLU A 73 -11.36 14.59 20.12
C GLU A 73 -10.55 14.09 18.93
N TYR A 74 -10.89 14.54 17.73
CA TYR A 74 -10.26 14.09 16.50
C TYR A 74 -9.35 15.16 15.94
N ILE A 75 -8.21 14.72 15.40
CA ILE A 75 -7.31 15.54 14.60
C ILE A 75 -7.48 15.11 13.16
N ARG A 76 -7.87 16.05 12.30
CA ARG A 76 -7.93 15.86 10.85
C ARG A 76 -6.65 16.42 10.26
N THR A 77 -5.84 15.54 9.68
CA THR A 77 -4.60 15.90 9.00
C THR A 77 -4.75 15.64 7.52
N LYS A 78 -4.66 16.69 6.71
CA LYS A 78 -4.58 16.56 5.25
C LYS A 78 -3.12 16.40 4.87
N LYS A 79 -2.78 15.27 4.28
CA LYS A 79 -1.43 14.92 3.83
C LYS A 79 -1.40 14.84 2.32
N ARG A 80 -0.32 15.31 1.72
CA ARG A 80 0.01 15.06 0.32
C ARG A 80 1.21 14.14 0.26
N ILE A 81 1.04 13.02 -0.41
CA ILE A 81 2.08 12.02 -0.62
C ILE A 81 2.46 12.10 -2.09
N CYS A 82 3.70 12.49 -2.37
CA CYS A 82 4.24 12.60 -3.72
C CYS A 82 5.34 11.57 -3.93
N TRP A 83 5.24 10.76 -4.98
CA TRP A 83 6.31 9.84 -5.39
C TRP A 83 7.19 10.45 -6.50
N SER A 84 6.68 11.45 -7.22
CA SER A 84 7.41 12.30 -8.18
C SER A 84 6.75 13.68 -8.28
N GLU A 85 7.37 14.65 -8.96
CA GLU A 85 6.83 16.01 -9.13
C GLU A 85 5.41 16.04 -9.74
N ASN A 86 5.10 15.07 -10.60
CA ASN A 86 3.83 14.98 -11.32
C ASN A 86 2.88 13.92 -10.75
N PHE A 87 3.32 13.12 -9.78
CA PHE A 87 2.53 12.04 -9.20
C PHE A 87 2.40 12.24 -7.69
N CYS A 88 1.31 12.91 -7.32
CA CYS A 88 0.94 13.20 -5.95
C CYS A 88 -0.50 12.77 -5.67
N HIS A 89 -0.72 12.16 -4.51
CA HIS A 89 -2.06 11.91 -3.98
C HIS A 89 -2.29 12.69 -2.69
N MET A 90 -3.53 13.11 -2.51
CA MET A 90 -4.02 13.78 -1.32
C MET A 90 -4.77 12.77 -0.46
N TYR A 91 -4.48 12.74 0.84
CA TYR A 91 -5.09 11.85 1.80
C TYR A 91 -5.56 12.66 3.00
N ASP A 92 -6.81 12.43 3.41
CA ASP A 92 -7.36 12.97 4.64
C ASP A 92 -7.28 11.88 5.71
N GLN A 93 -6.43 12.09 6.73
CA GLN A 93 -6.28 11.17 7.86
C GLN A 93 -7.00 11.75 9.08
N VAL A 94 -7.90 10.96 9.67
CA VAL A 94 -8.55 11.29 10.93
C VAL A 94 -7.90 10.45 12.03
N THR A 95 -7.32 11.10 13.02
CA THR A 95 -6.66 10.43 14.16
C THR A 95 -7.39 10.79 15.44
N TYR A 96 -7.79 9.78 16.21
CA TYR A 96 -8.35 9.99 17.55
C TYR A 96 -7.22 10.40 18.51
N LYS A 97 -7.34 11.60 19.09
CA LYS A 97 -6.38 12.15 20.06
C LYS A 97 -7.14 13.02 21.07
N PRO A 98 -7.84 12.41 22.03
CA PRO A 98 -8.61 13.12 23.03
C PRO A 98 -7.69 14.01 23.87
N SER A 99 -8.24 15.12 24.36
CA SER A 99 -7.55 15.96 25.35
C SER A 99 -7.60 15.32 26.73
N TYR A 100 -6.66 15.70 27.60
CA TYR A 100 -6.62 15.25 28.98
C TYR A 100 -7.97 15.42 29.71
N TRP A 101 -8.64 16.56 29.51
CA TRP A 101 -9.94 16.85 30.12
C TRP A 101 -11.08 15.98 29.58
N GLN A 102 -11.04 15.63 28.28
CA GLN A 102 -12.02 14.71 27.69
C GLN A 102 -11.84 13.31 28.25
N THR A 103 -10.60 12.81 28.31
CA THR A 103 -10.31 11.50 28.91
C THR A 103 -10.71 11.45 30.39
N LEU A 104 -10.43 12.51 31.16
CA LEU A 104 -10.90 12.59 32.55
C LEU A 104 -12.42 12.55 32.65
N LYS A 105 -13.13 13.30 31.81
CA LYS A 105 -14.59 13.32 31.80
C LYS A 105 -15.17 11.93 31.55
N GLU A 106 -14.68 11.22 30.54
CA GLU A 106 -15.08 9.83 30.26
C GLU A 106 -14.84 8.91 31.48
N VAL A 107 -13.67 9.03 32.11
CA VAL A 107 -13.35 8.25 33.30
C VAL A 107 -14.31 8.57 34.45
N PHE A 108 -14.64 9.84 34.70
CA PHE A 108 -15.60 10.22 35.74
C PHE A 108 -17.01 9.75 35.42
N GLU A 109 -17.44 9.85 34.16
CA GLU A 109 -18.75 9.37 33.71
C GLU A 109 -18.93 7.86 33.95
N ILE A 110 -17.84 7.09 33.90
CA ILE A 110 -17.86 5.66 34.21
C ILE A 110 -17.72 5.42 35.72
N ALA A 111 -16.74 6.06 36.36
CA ALA A 111 -16.36 5.78 37.74
C ALA A 111 -17.45 6.18 38.74
N VAL A 112 -18.12 7.32 38.55
CA VAL A 112 -19.14 7.82 39.48
C VAL A 112 -20.35 6.87 39.60
N PRO A 113 -21.03 6.46 38.51
CA PRO A 113 -22.14 5.51 38.62
C PRO A 113 -21.69 4.13 39.09
N SER A 114 -20.53 3.63 38.64
CA SER A 114 -20.01 2.34 39.13
C SER A 114 -19.76 2.36 40.64
N PHE A 115 -19.19 3.45 41.16
CA PHE A 115 -18.99 3.63 42.59
C PHE A 115 -20.31 3.72 43.34
N ALA A 116 -21.27 4.52 42.85
CA ALA A 116 -22.59 4.65 43.48
C ALA A 116 -23.33 3.31 43.56
N ILE A 117 -23.32 2.52 42.48
CA ILE A 117 -23.93 1.18 42.44
C ILE A 117 -23.23 0.24 43.43
N GLY A 118 -21.89 0.22 43.43
CA GLY A 118 -21.13 -0.60 44.36
C GLY A 118 -21.41 -0.26 45.83
N LEU A 119 -21.56 1.02 46.14
CA LEU A 119 -21.87 1.51 47.48
C LEU A 119 -23.29 1.11 47.91
N LEU A 120 -24.28 1.26 47.01
CA LEU A 120 -25.66 0.85 47.26
C LEU A 120 -25.78 -0.66 47.50
N ILE A 121 -25.11 -1.48 46.68
CA ILE A 121 -25.10 -2.94 46.86
C ILE A 121 -24.40 -3.31 48.16
N GLY A 122 -23.22 -2.73 48.42
CA GLY A 122 -22.43 -3.03 49.62
C GLY A 122 -23.10 -2.63 50.94
N LEU A 123 -23.92 -1.58 50.94
CA LEU A 123 -24.75 -1.20 52.10
C LEU A 123 -26.03 -2.03 52.25
N SER A 124 -26.46 -2.71 51.20
CA SER A 124 -27.68 -3.54 51.20
C SER A 124 -27.46 -4.99 51.62
N LEU A 125 -26.20 -5.42 51.74
CA LEU A 125 -25.75 -6.72 52.23
C LEU A 125 -25.34 -6.64 53.70
#